data_AF-A0A1Q5U7Z8-F1
#
_entry.id   AF-A0A1Q5U7Z8-F1
#
_cell.length_a   1.000
_cell.length_b   1.000
_cell.length_c   1.000
_cell.angle_alpha   90.00
_cell.angle_beta   90.00
_cell.angle_gamma   90.00
#
_symmetry.space_group_name_H-M   'P 1'
#
loop_
_entity.id
_entity.type
_entity.pdbx_description
1 polymer ?
#
loop_
_entity_poly.entity_id
_entity_poly.type
_entity_poly.pdbx_seq_one_letter_code
_entity_poly.pdbx_strand_id
1 'polypeptide(L)'
;MAARPGRQPVKYKGKRLGFIIHAHCWVLFGRTIETPLIEINLERFIKALRSHWRKSKLKDLVDDKFYLTPGPNQVSPELQLGCDIHRNPVIVPVLQKVITDALNRDDFSTHPQACFDRLPAELTHLISEWVLPIEYTSDDVRNMRNMLLAFGWDLPGWFWRRRLAEDLFFELEVLRKSCFPPPAWMKLQMMRLDVMYLTFDRTWYPHSGLANRKRILESIVAIKNGLGIV
;
A
#
# COMPACT_ATOMS: atom_id res chain seq x y z
N MET A 1 -8.47 10.88 29.27
CA MET A 1 -8.96 11.99 28.40
C MET A 1 -8.04 12.10 27.20
N ALA A 2 -8.54 11.82 26.00
CA ALA A 2 -7.73 11.90 24.78
C ALA A 2 -7.96 13.22 24.05
N ALA A 3 -6.88 13.88 23.65
CA ALA A 3 -6.97 15.11 22.88
C ALA A 3 -7.11 14.76 21.39
N ARG A 4 -8.04 15.43 20.69
CA ARG A 4 -8.02 15.43 19.23
C ARG A 4 -6.69 16.02 18.74
N PRO A 5 -6.07 15.49 17.67
CA PRO A 5 -4.75 15.91 17.16
C PRO A 5 -4.66 17.36 16.60
N GLY A 6 -5.59 18.25 16.96
CA GLY A 6 -5.64 19.66 16.56
C GLY A 6 -5.03 20.64 17.57
N ARG A 7 -5.59 21.84 17.65
CA ARG A 7 -5.18 22.87 18.63
C ARG A 7 -5.52 22.38 20.04
N GLN A 8 -4.50 22.29 20.90
CA GLN A 8 -4.68 21.94 22.31
C GLN A 8 -5.57 23.01 22.97
N PRO A 9 -6.72 22.63 23.58
CA PRO A 9 -7.56 23.58 24.30
C PRO A 9 -6.78 24.31 25.39
N VAL A 10 -7.09 25.59 25.60
CA VAL A 10 -6.37 26.46 26.56
C VAL A 10 -6.32 25.85 27.96
N LYS A 11 -7.39 25.16 28.38
CA LYS A 11 -7.49 24.45 29.68
C LYS A 11 -6.46 23.33 29.89
N TYR A 12 -5.76 22.90 28.84
CA TYR A 12 -4.69 21.93 28.93
C TYR A 12 -3.32 22.52 28.60
N LYS A 13 -3.17 23.84 28.48
CA LYS A 13 -1.86 24.48 28.26
C LYS A 13 -0.90 24.08 29.39
N GLY A 14 0.32 23.69 29.04
CA GLY A 14 1.32 23.18 29.99
C GLY A 14 1.13 21.72 30.43
N LYS A 15 0.02 21.05 30.07
CA LYS A 15 -0.19 19.63 30.38
C LYS A 15 0.35 18.73 29.27
N ARG A 16 1.02 17.63 29.67
CA ARG A 16 1.36 16.51 28.77
C ARG A 16 0.08 15.73 28.49
N LEU A 17 -0.42 15.82 27.26
CA LEU A 17 -1.58 15.06 26.81
C LEU A 17 -1.13 13.95 25.87
N GLY A 18 -1.59 12.73 26.13
CA GLY A 18 -1.49 11.63 25.17
C GLY A 18 -2.46 11.80 24.00
N PHE A 19 -2.13 11.14 22.89
CA PHE A 19 -2.99 11.00 21.72
C PHE A 19 -3.43 9.54 21.63
N ILE A 20 -4.70 9.31 21.29
CA ILE A 20 -5.15 7.98 20.93
C ILE A 20 -4.73 7.75 19.47
N ILE A 21 -3.98 6.67 19.26
CA ILE A 21 -3.70 6.11 17.95
C ILE A 21 -4.40 4.76 17.93
N HIS A 22 -5.17 4.47 16.87
CA HIS A 22 -5.78 3.15 16.73
C HIS A 22 -4.69 2.08 16.67
N ALA A 23 -4.91 0.93 17.30
CA ALA A 23 -3.91 -0.15 17.37
C ALA A 23 -3.38 -0.54 15.97
N HIS A 24 -4.26 -0.62 14.97
CA HIS A 24 -3.86 -0.92 13.60
C HIS A 24 -2.97 0.18 12.97
N CYS A 25 -3.25 1.46 13.24
CA CYS A 25 -2.38 2.55 12.79
C CYS A 25 -1.01 2.48 13.48
N TRP A 26 -0.97 2.12 14.77
CA TRP A 26 0.28 1.95 15.51
C TRP A 26 1.16 0.83 14.92
N VAL A 27 0.56 -0.28 14.49
CA VAL A 27 1.27 -1.34 13.77
C VAL A 27 1.89 -0.82 12.47
N LEU A 28 1.17 0.02 11.72
CA LEU A 28 1.71 0.63 10.49
C LEU A 28 2.86 1.61 10.77
N PHE A 29 2.81 2.34 11.88
CA PHE A 29 3.93 3.18 12.32
C PHE A 29 5.19 2.33 12.53
N GLY A 30 5.10 1.26 13.32
CA GLY A 30 6.24 0.39 13.61
C GLY A 30 6.86 -0.28 12.38
N ARG A 31 6.08 -0.45 11.30
CA ARG A 31 6.59 -0.95 10.00
C ARG A 31 7.33 0.11 9.18
N THR A 32 7.03 1.39 9.37
CA THR A 32 7.56 2.49 8.54
C THR A 32 8.68 3.28 9.25
N ILE A 33 8.56 3.38 10.57
CA ILE A 33 9.47 4.03 11.49
C ILE A 33 9.68 3.05 12.64
N GLU A 34 10.91 2.66 12.90
CA GLU A 34 11.20 1.72 13.99
C GLU A 34 10.63 2.26 15.31
N THR A 35 9.84 1.44 16.00
CA THR A 35 9.17 1.84 17.26
C THR A 35 10.15 2.42 18.29
N PRO A 36 11.34 1.85 18.52
CA PRO A 36 12.32 2.44 19.44
C PRO A 36 12.71 3.87 19.06
N LEU A 37 12.79 4.17 17.76
CA LEU A 37 13.11 5.51 17.27
C LEU A 37 11.99 6.52 17.60
N ILE A 38 10.72 6.08 17.49
CA ILE A 38 9.55 6.88 17.88
C ILE A 38 9.58 7.15 19.39
N GLU A 39 9.87 6.13 20.20
CA GLU A 39 9.88 6.23 21.66
C GLU A 39 10.98 7.16 22.16
N ILE A 40 12.20 7.05 21.61
CA ILE A 40 13.32 7.95 21.93
C ILE A 40 13.02 9.40 21.52
N ASN A 41 12.30 9.59 20.42
CA ASN A 41 11.99 10.91 19.86
C ASN A 41 10.52 11.34 20.06
N LEU A 42 9.87 10.88 21.13
CA LEU A 42 8.42 11.02 21.30
C LEU A 42 7.93 12.47 21.23
N GLU A 43 8.69 13.42 21.78
CA GLU A 43 8.34 14.84 21.72
C GLU A 43 8.36 15.38 20.27
N ARG A 44 9.40 15.05 19.50
CA ARG A 44 9.51 15.41 18.08
C ARG A 44 8.41 14.75 17.28
N PHE A 45 8.10 13.48 17.57
CA PHE A 45 6.99 12.75 16.95
C PHE A 45 5.66 13.44 17.19
N ILE A 46 5.33 13.77 18.43
CA ILE A 46 4.09 14.50 18.77
C ILE A 46 4.03 15.86 18.07
N LYS A 47 5.16 16.58 17.99
CA LYS A 47 5.24 17.87 17.30
C LYS A 47 4.99 17.72 15.79
N ALA A 48 5.61 16.73 15.15
CA ALA A 48 5.42 16.42 13.73
C ALA A 48 3.97 15.99 13.45
N LEU A 49 3.39 15.13 14.29
CA LEU A 49 1.98 14.73 14.27
C LEU A 49 1.06 15.97 14.29
N ARG A 50 1.22 16.84 15.30
CA ARG A 50 0.40 18.06 15.41
C ARG A 50 0.55 18.99 14.21
N SER A 51 1.76 19.12 13.67
CA SER A 51 2.03 19.93 12.49
C SER A 51 1.30 19.38 11.26
N HIS A 52 1.40 18.06 11.03
CA HIS A 52 0.74 17.38 9.92
C HIS A 52 -0.78 17.53 9.97
N TRP A 53 -1.43 17.24 11.11
CA TRP A 53 -2.89 17.34 11.23
C TRP A 53 -3.41 18.77 11.10
N ARG A 54 -2.64 19.78 11.55
CA ARG A 54 -3.01 21.18 11.32
C ARG A 54 -2.98 21.53 9.84
N LYS A 55 -1.94 21.09 9.12
CA LYS A 55 -1.81 21.31 7.67
C LYS A 55 -2.88 20.56 6.89
N SER A 56 -3.19 19.31 7.26
CA SER A 56 -4.27 18.53 6.63
C SER A 56 -5.62 19.22 6.78
N LYS A 57 -5.98 19.64 8.00
CA LYS A 57 -7.24 20.34 8.26
C LYS A 57 -7.36 21.67 7.50
N LEU A 58 -6.23 22.34 7.24
CA LEU A 58 -6.18 23.54 6.40
C LEU A 58 -6.40 23.21 4.92
N LYS A 59 -5.93 22.06 4.42
CA LYS A 59 -6.21 21.61 3.04
C LYS A 59 -7.68 21.29 2.83
N ASP A 60 -8.31 20.60 3.78
CA ASP A 60 -9.75 20.28 3.74
C ASP A 60 -10.64 21.53 3.72
N LEU A 61 -10.12 22.69 4.13
CA LEU A 61 -10.81 23.99 4.10
C LEU A 61 -10.57 24.79 2.81
N VAL A 62 -9.58 24.42 1.99
CA VAL A 62 -9.18 25.14 0.78
C VAL A 62 -9.61 24.40 -0.49
N ASP A 63 -9.79 23.07 -0.43
CA ASP A 63 -10.23 22.21 -1.54
C ASP A 63 -11.77 22.17 -1.70
N ASP A 64 -12.44 23.32 -1.64
CA ASP A 64 -13.91 23.45 -1.70
C ASP A 64 -14.50 23.21 -3.12
N LYS A 65 -13.74 22.55 -4.01
CA LYS A 65 -14.13 22.30 -5.42
C LYS A 65 -14.31 20.84 -5.80
N PHE A 66 -14.19 19.90 -4.87
CA PHE A 66 -14.46 18.47 -5.12
C PHE A 66 -15.68 17.91 -4.37
N TYR A 67 -16.40 18.73 -3.61
CA TYR A 67 -17.59 18.30 -2.87
C TYR A 67 -18.87 18.67 -3.60
N LEU A 68 -19.44 17.74 -4.37
CA LEU A 68 -20.88 17.74 -4.60
C LEU A 68 -21.55 17.40 -3.26
N THR A 69 -22.09 18.42 -2.60
CA THR A 69 -22.86 18.30 -1.35
C THR A 69 -24.11 17.44 -1.50
N PRO A 70 -24.30 16.37 -0.69
CA PRO A 70 -25.62 15.77 -0.47
C PRO A 70 -26.40 16.59 0.58
N GLY A 71 -27.72 16.68 0.40
CA GLY A 71 -28.64 17.46 1.24
C GLY A 71 -28.81 16.97 2.69
N PRO A 72 -29.60 17.70 3.50
CA PRO A 72 -29.42 17.78 4.96
C PRO A 72 -29.85 16.56 5.80
N ASN A 73 -30.34 15.47 5.21
CA ASN A 73 -31.06 14.43 5.97
C ASN A 73 -30.50 13.01 5.84
N GLN A 74 -29.19 12.82 5.62
CA GLN A 74 -28.58 11.49 5.70
C GLN A 74 -27.49 11.40 6.77
N VAL A 75 -27.80 10.56 7.76
CA VAL A 75 -26.96 10.14 8.87
C VAL A 75 -25.75 9.35 8.34
N SER A 76 -24.55 9.95 8.45
CA SER A 76 -23.29 9.38 8.98
C SER A 76 -22.05 10.04 8.33
N PRO A 77 -21.26 10.83 9.09
CA PRO A 77 -20.18 11.68 8.57
C PRO A 77 -18.84 10.93 8.41
N GLU A 78 -18.82 9.77 7.74
CA GLU A 78 -17.64 8.88 7.76
C GLU A 78 -16.85 8.72 6.45
N LEU A 79 -17.28 9.30 5.32
CA LEU A 79 -16.70 8.91 4.01
C LEU A 79 -16.45 10.08 3.05
N GLN A 80 -15.66 11.08 3.45
CA GLN A 80 -15.17 12.13 2.53
C GLN A 80 -14.05 11.66 1.59
N LEU A 81 -13.60 10.40 1.68
CA LEU A 81 -12.56 9.81 0.81
C LEU A 81 -12.94 8.47 0.15
N GLY A 82 -14.20 8.03 0.28
CA GLY A 82 -14.61 6.67 -0.14
C GLY A 82 -13.92 5.53 0.63
N CYS A 83 -13.14 5.84 1.66
CA CYS A 83 -12.39 4.89 2.48
C CYS A 83 -13.07 4.73 3.84
N ASP A 84 -13.59 3.54 4.13
CA ASP A 84 -14.14 3.21 5.44
C ASP A 84 -13.00 3.18 6.46
N ILE A 85 -12.93 4.21 7.31
CA ILE A 85 -11.88 4.40 8.32
C ILE A 85 -11.88 3.30 9.38
N HIS A 86 -12.97 2.53 9.50
CA HIS A 86 -13.11 1.42 10.42
C HIS A 86 -12.56 0.11 9.83
N ARG A 87 -12.26 0.08 8.52
CA ARG A 87 -11.62 -1.08 7.90
C ARG A 87 -10.18 -1.18 8.34
N ASN A 88 -9.83 -2.39 8.77
CA ASN A 88 -8.50 -2.73 9.24
C ASN A 88 -7.47 -2.49 8.12
N PRO A 89 -6.57 -1.50 8.26
CA PRO A 89 -5.57 -1.22 7.25
C PRO A 89 -4.41 -2.20 7.28
N VAL A 90 -4.30 -3.06 8.31
CA VAL A 90 -3.24 -4.05 8.46
C VAL A 90 -3.65 -5.38 7.87
N ILE A 91 -4.89 -5.82 8.10
CA ILE A 91 -5.40 -7.11 7.65
C ILE A 91 -6.39 -6.88 6.52
N VAL A 92 -6.00 -7.26 5.30
CA VAL A 92 -6.85 -7.22 4.11
C VAL A 92 -7.14 -8.67 3.69
N PRO A 93 -8.31 -9.23 4.01
CA PRO A 93 -8.59 -10.66 3.81
C PRO A 93 -8.40 -11.14 2.36
N VAL A 94 -8.79 -10.33 1.39
CA VAL A 94 -8.63 -10.67 -0.03
C VAL A 94 -7.15 -10.73 -0.45
N LEU A 95 -6.29 -9.89 0.14
CA LEU A 95 -4.84 -10.03 -0.07
C LEU A 95 -4.30 -11.30 0.57
N GLN A 96 -4.74 -11.63 1.79
CA GLN A 96 -4.35 -12.89 2.45
C GLN A 96 -4.75 -14.11 1.62
N LYS A 97 -5.95 -14.06 1.02
CA LYS A 97 -6.41 -15.09 0.08
C LYS A 97 -5.48 -15.17 -1.13
N VAL A 98 -5.19 -14.05 -1.81
CA VAL A 98 -4.27 -14.04 -2.96
C VAL A 98 -2.89 -14.61 -2.62
N ILE A 99 -2.34 -14.27 -1.45
CA ILE A 99 -1.06 -14.81 -0.96
C ILE A 99 -1.14 -16.32 -0.76
N THR A 100 -2.21 -16.78 -0.13
CA THR A 100 -2.42 -18.20 0.18
C THR A 100 -2.61 -19.00 -1.11
N ASP A 101 -3.42 -18.48 -2.03
CA ASP A 101 -3.63 -19.05 -3.37
C ASP A 101 -2.29 -19.12 -4.13
N ALA A 102 -1.47 -18.07 -4.10
CA ALA A 102 -0.17 -18.06 -4.77
C ALA A 102 0.84 -19.05 -4.15
N LEU A 103 0.83 -19.22 -2.82
CA LEU A 103 1.67 -20.19 -2.12
C LEU A 103 1.33 -21.62 -2.50
N ASN A 104 0.03 -21.93 -2.58
CA ASN A 104 -0.52 -23.25 -2.82
C ASN A 104 -0.56 -23.65 -4.31
N ARG A 105 -0.14 -22.78 -5.23
CA ARG A 105 -0.01 -23.14 -6.65
C ARG A 105 1.16 -24.09 -6.86
N ASP A 106 0.85 -25.31 -7.27
CA ASP A 106 1.81 -26.35 -7.66
C ASP A 106 2.16 -26.32 -9.16
N ASP A 107 1.37 -25.56 -9.94
CA ASP A 107 1.40 -25.50 -11.42
C ASP A 107 2.73 -25.01 -12.02
N PHE A 108 3.63 -24.43 -11.22
CA PHE A 108 4.92 -23.91 -11.68
C PHE A 108 6.03 -24.97 -11.77
N SER A 109 5.72 -26.22 -11.42
CA SER A 109 6.70 -27.31 -11.32
C SER A 109 7.02 -27.97 -12.68
N THR A 110 6.13 -27.83 -13.66
CA THR A 110 6.24 -28.43 -15.01
C THR A 110 6.17 -27.32 -16.05
N HIS A 111 7.24 -26.54 -16.19
CA HIS A 111 7.34 -25.62 -17.31
C HIS A 111 7.72 -26.41 -18.58
N PRO A 112 6.88 -26.39 -19.63
CA PRO A 112 7.34 -26.85 -20.94
C PRO A 112 8.54 -25.99 -21.35
N GLN A 113 9.57 -26.61 -21.91
CA GLN A 113 10.76 -25.93 -22.45
C GLN A 113 10.32 -24.72 -23.28
N ALA A 114 10.54 -23.51 -22.76
CA ALA A 114 10.00 -22.32 -23.37
C ALA A 114 10.84 -22.00 -24.61
N CYS A 115 10.16 -21.84 -25.75
CA CYS A 115 10.79 -21.57 -27.04
C CYS A 115 11.59 -20.24 -27.04
N PHE A 116 11.34 -19.38 -26.06
CA PHE A 116 11.87 -18.02 -25.94
C PHE A 116 12.83 -17.80 -24.77
N ASP A 117 13.35 -18.87 -24.15
CA ASP A 117 14.33 -18.77 -23.06
C ASP A 117 15.66 -18.10 -23.47
N ARG A 118 15.92 -17.99 -24.78
CA ARG A 118 17.19 -17.51 -25.35
C ARG A 118 17.15 -16.06 -25.85
N LEU A 119 16.06 -15.33 -25.59
CA LEU A 119 15.97 -13.95 -26.03
C LEU A 119 16.94 -13.06 -25.23
N PRO A 120 17.69 -12.14 -25.86
CA PRO A 120 18.47 -11.13 -25.15
C PRO A 120 17.62 -10.36 -24.14
N ALA A 121 18.18 -10.08 -22.96
CA ALA A 121 17.47 -9.45 -21.85
C ALA A 121 16.85 -8.09 -22.24
N GLU A 122 17.51 -7.35 -23.13
CA GLU A 122 17.02 -6.06 -23.65
C GLU A 122 15.69 -6.22 -24.39
N LEU A 123 15.55 -7.28 -25.20
CA LEU A 123 14.33 -7.56 -25.93
C LEU A 123 13.24 -8.11 -25.02
N THR A 124 13.60 -8.94 -24.04
CA THR A 124 12.70 -9.39 -22.96
C THR A 124 12.09 -8.20 -22.23
N HIS A 125 12.93 -7.24 -21.82
CA HIS A 125 12.48 -6.02 -21.15
C HIS A 125 11.62 -5.15 -22.07
N LEU A 126 12.04 -4.96 -23.32
CA LEU A 126 11.27 -4.21 -24.30
C LEU A 126 9.87 -4.80 -24.47
N ILE A 127 9.76 -6.09 -24.78
CA ILE A 127 8.46 -6.76 -24.96
C ILE A 127 7.62 -6.65 -23.69
N SER A 128 8.24 -6.85 -22.53
CA SER A 128 7.54 -6.76 -21.24
C SER A 128 6.99 -5.35 -20.97
N GLU A 129 7.72 -4.30 -21.34
CA GLU A 129 7.26 -2.90 -21.23
C GLU A 129 6.08 -2.60 -22.15
N TRP A 130 6.01 -3.25 -23.33
CA TRP A 130 4.89 -3.13 -24.25
C TRP A 130 3.65 -3.91 -23.78
N VAL A 131 3.85 -5.12 -23.25
CA VAL A 131 2.74 -5.99 -22.80
C VAL A 131 2.11 -5.47 -21.51
N LEU A 132 2.89 -4.86 -20.63
CA LEU A 132 2.41 -4.25 -19.41
C LEU A 132 3.00 -2.85 -19.28
N PRO A 133 2.35 -1.80 -19.78
CA PRO A 133 2.80 -0.42 -19.58
C PRO A 133 2.77 0.01 -18.11
N ILE A 134 3.30 1.20 -17.82
CA ILE A 134 3.25 1.79 -16.45
C ILE A 134 1.80 2.12 -16.08
N GLU A 135 1.07 2.72 -17.01
CA GLU A 135 -0.38 2.91 -16.91
C GLU A 135 -1.04 1.69 -17.55
N TYR A 136 -1.35 0.69 -16.73
CA TYR A 136 -1.88 -0.59 -17.18
C TYR A 136 -3.39 -0.70 -16.95
N THR A 137 -4.01 -1.61 -17.70
CA THR A 137 -5.37 -2.09 -17.53
C THR A 137 -5.40 -3.51 -16.94
N SER A 138 -6.58 -4.00 -16.58
CA SER A 138 -6.77 -5.40 -16.19
C SER A 138 -6.39 -6.39 -17.29
N ASP A 139 -6.57 -5.99 -18.56
CA ASP A 139 -6.23 -6.83 -19.71
C ASP A 139 -4.71 -6.93 -19.89
N ASP A 140 -3.97 -5.85 -19.67
CA ASP A 140 -2.50 -5.86 -19.72
C ASP A 140 -1.91 -6.78 -18.65
N VAL A 141 -2.47 -6.76 -17.44
CA VAL A 141 -2.06 -7.67 -16.35
C VAL A 141 -2.31 -9.13 -16.73
N ARG A 142 -3.44 -9.42 -17.37
CA ARG A 142 -3.76 -10.77 -17.87
C ARG A 142 -2.82 -11.19 -19.01
N ASN A 143 -2.53 -10.29 -19.94
CA ASN A 143 -1.61 -10.54 -21.05
C ASN A 143 -0.20 -10.82 -20.54
N MET A 144 0.27 -10.03 -19.57
CA MET A 144 1.56 -10.26 -18.91
C MET A 144 1.61 -11.62 -18.22
N ARG A 145 0.55 -12.03 -17.53
CA ARG A 145 0.48 -13.37 -16.92
C ARG A 145 0.68 -14.46 -17.96
N ASN A 146 -0.08 -14.39 -19.06
CA ASN A 146 0.00 -15.39 -20.13
C ASN A 146 1.39 -15.41 -20.75
N MET A 147 2.00 -14.23 -20.95
CA MET A 147 3.35 -14.11 -21.48
C MET A 147 4.39 -14.76 -20.54
N LEU A 148 4.37 -14.48 -19.24
CA LEU A 148 5.32 -15.06 -18.29
C LEU A 148 5.14 -16.58 -18.15
N LEU A 149 3.90 -17.07 -18.18
CA LEU A 149 3.61 -18.51 -18.20
C LEU A 149 4.06 -19.20 -19.50
N ALA A 150 3.96 -18.52 -20.64
CA ALA A 150 4.38 -19.08 -21.92
C ALA A 150 5.91 -19.05 -22.10
N PHE A 151 6.55 -17.97 -21.65
CA PHE A 151 7.96 -17.70 -21.94
C PHE A 151 8.91 -18.03 -20.79
N GLY A 152 8.40 -18.26 -19.58
CA GLY A 152 9.24 -18.59 -18.42
C GLY A 152 10.22 -17.48 -18.03
N TRP A 153 9.94 -16.23 -18.41
CA TRP A 153 10.85 -15.12 -18.16
C TRP A 153 10.84 -14.67 -16.69
N ASP A 154 12.03 -14.39 -16.17
CA ASP A 154 12.22 -13.71 -14.87
C ASP A 154 12.50 -12.22 -15.11
N LEU A 155 11.55 -11.38 -14.72
CA LEU A 155 11.66 -9.93 -14.91
C LEU A 155 12.31 -9.28 -13.69
N PRO A 156 13.23 -8.33 -13.91
CA PRO A 156 14.00 -7.71 -12.85
C PRO A 156 13.12 -6.87 -11.92
N GLY A 157 13.54 -6.73 -10.65
CA GLY A 157 12.79 -5.98 -9.64
C GLY A 157 12.46 -4.53 -10.01
N TRP A 158 13.26 -3.87 -10.83
CA TRP A 158 12.97 -2.50 -11.30
C TRP A 158 11.72 -2.44 -12.19
N PHE A 159 11.42 -3.50 -12.95
CA PHE A 159 10.24 -3.57 -13.82
C PHE A 159 8.96 -3.48 -12.99
N TRP A 160 8.92 -4.23 -11.89
CA TRP A 160 7.80 -4.31 -10.96
C TRP A 160 7.62 -3.04 -10.13
N ARG A 161 8.72 -2.49 -9.57
CA ARG A 161 8.66 -1.28 -8.72
C ARG A 161 8.13 -0.04 -9.43
N ARG A 162 8.24 0.03 -10.77
CA ARG A 162 7.67 1.14 -11.56
C ARG A 162 6.15 1.06 -11.72
N ARG A 163 5.57 -0.12 -11.54
CA ARG A 163 4.13 -0.41 -11.80
C ARG A 163 3.35 -0.65 -10.51
N LEU A 164 3.99 -1.25 -9.52
CA LEU A 164 3.39 -1.62 -8.26
C LEU A 164 4.07 -0.87 -7.12
N ALA A 165 3.28 -0.13 -6.34
CA ALA A 165 3.73 0.46 -5.09
C ALA A 165 3.91 -0.66 -4.04
N GLU A 166 5.02 -1.41 -4.12
CA GLU A 166 5.28 -2.58 -3.26
C GLU A 166 5.23 -2.25 -1.77
N ASP A 167 5.55 -1.01 -1.37
CA ASP A 167 5.46 -0.52 0.01
C ASP A 167 4.03 -0.58 0.58
N LEU A 168 3.00 -0.61 -0.28
CA LEU A 168 1.61 -0.80 0.15
C LEU A 168 1.32 -2.26 0.54
N PHE A 169 2.14 -3.20 0.09
CA PHE A 169 1.95 -4.64 0.19
C PHE A 169 3.09 -5.28 0.97
N PHE A 170 3.14 -5.01 2.27
CA PHE A 170 4.13 -5.61 3.18
C PHE A 170 4.17 -7.14 3.14
N GLU A 171 3.07 -7.75 2.72
CA GLU A 171 2.95 -9.18 2.58
C GLU A 171 3.85 -9.76 1.46
N LEU A 172 4.23 -8.95 0.46
CA LEU A 172 5.20 -9.35 -0.57
C LEU A 172 6.57 -9.67 0.03
N GLU A 173 6.95 -8.98 1.12
CA GLU A 173 8.22 -9.22 1.79
C GLU A 173 8.26 -10.58 2.51
N VAL A 174 7.11 -11.03 3.04
CA VAL A 174 6.99 -12.37 3.64
C VAL A 174 7.31 -13.43 2.59
N LEU A 175 6.73 -13.29 1.40
CA LEU A 175 6.96 -14.23 0.32
C LEU A 175 8.36 -14.16 -0.24
N ARG A 176 8.92 -12.96 -0.41
CA ARG A 176 10.33 -12.81 -0.80
C ARG A 176 11.27 -13.61 0.10
N LYS A 177 10.98 -13.69 1.39
CA LYS A 177 11.73 -14.49 2.37
C LYS A 177 11.39 -15.99 2.32
N SER A 178 10.13 -16.35 2.09
CA SER A 178 9.68 -17.74 1.98
C SER A 178 10.04 -18.41 0.66
N CYS A 179 10.34 -17.62 -0.38
CA CYS A 179 10.64 -18.07 -1.74
C CYS A 179 12.11 -18.50 -1.95
N PHE A 180 12.75 -19.11 -0.96
CA PHE A 180 14.07 -19.74 -1.12
C PHE A 180 14.00 -21.20 -0.69
N PRO A 181 14.30 -22.20 -1.57
CA PRO A 181 14.95 -22.12 -2.90
C PRO A 181 14.00 -22.28 -4.14
N PRO A 182 14.50 -22.20 -5.40
CA PRO A 182 13.73 -22.13 -6.67
C PRO A 182 12.70 -23.26 -6.94
N PRO A 183 11.66 -23.04 -7.80
CA PRO A 183 11.40 -21.91 -8.68
C PRO A 183 10.40 -20.92 -8.07
N ALA A 184 10.78 -20.32 -6.96
CA ALA A 184 9.91 -19.43 -6.22
C ALA A 184 9.82 -18.00 -6.80
N TRP A 185 10.67 -17.65 -7.78
CA TRP A 185 10.61 -16.38 -8.51
C TRP A 185 9.31 -16.25 -9.33
N MET A 186 8.84 -17.33 -9.96
CA MET A 186 7.59 -17.33 -10.71
C MET A 186 6.38 -17.08 -9.79
N LYS A 187 6.38 -17.69 -8.59
CA LYS A 187 5.35 -17.44 -7.56
C LYS A 187 5.30 -15.96 -7.18
N LEU A 188 6.45 -15.32 -6.99
CA LEU A 188 6.53 -13.88 -6.68
C LEU A 188 6.00 -13.00 -7.82
N GLN A 189 6.37 -13.29 -9.08
CA GLN A 189 5.88 -12.53 -10.24
C GLN A 189 4.37 -12.68 -10.43
N MET A 190 3.85 -13.90 -10.28
CA MET A 190 2.40 -14.16 -10.38
C MET A 190 1.61 -13.44 -9.30
N MET A 191 2.12 -13.39 -8.06
CA MET A 191 1.48 -12.63 -7.02
C MET A 191 1.49 -11.14 -7.30
N ARG A 192 2.61 -10.57 -7.80
CA ARG A 192 2.64 -9.16 -8.19
C ARG A 192 1.52 -8.85 -9.19
N LEU A 193 1.29 -9.73 -10.16
CA LEU A 193 0.18 -9.60 -11.11
C LEU A 193 -1.20 -9.75 -10.44
N ASP A 194 -1.39 -10.72 -9.53
CA ASP A 194 -2.65 -10.86 -8.78
C ASP A 194 -2.96 -9.60 -7.97
N VAL A 195 -1.95 -9.02 -7.31
CA VAL A 195 -2.08 -7.77 -6.55
C VAL A 195 -2.34 -6.57 -7.46
N MET A 196 -1.64 -6.46 -8.60
CA MET A 196 -1.87 -5.41 -9.59
C MET A 196 -3.31 -5.45 -10.11
N TYR A 197 -3.84 -6.64 -10.39
CA TYR A 197 -5.22 -6.84 -10.80
C TYR A 197 -6.20 -6.33 -9.72
N LEU A 198 -5.98 -6.71 -8.46
CA LEU A 198 -6.78 -6.24 -7.33
C LEU A 198 -6.76 -4.71 -7.19
N THR A 199 -5.62 -4.07 -7.38
CA THR A 199 -5.52 -2.59 -7.27
C THR A 199 -6.26 -1.85 -8.37
N PHE A 200 -6.48 -2.49 -9.52
CA PHE A 200 -7.19 -1.87 -10.64
C PHE A 200 -8.72 -1.91 -10.46
N ASP A 201 -9.23 -2.85 -9.66
CA ASP A 201 -10.66 -2.96 -9.37
C ASP A 201 -11.16 -1.75 -8.56
N ARG A 202 -11.81 -0.83 -9.27
CA ARG A 202 -12.37 0.41 -8.70
C ARG A 202 -13.53 0.18 -7.74
N THR A 203 -14.17 -0.98 -7.79
CA THR A 203 -15.29 -1.33 -6.91
C THR A 203 -14.78 -1.95 -5.61
N TRP A 204 -13.69 -2.72 -5.68
CA TRP A 204 -13.13 -3.39 -4.51
C TRP A 204 -12.12 -2.50 -3.76
N TYR A 205 -11.22 -1.82 -4.46
CA TYR A 205 -10.07 -1.14 -3.86
C TYR A 205 -10.46 -0.12 -2.76
N PRO A 206 -11.44 0.78 -2.95
CA PRO A 206 -11.85 1.74 -1.91
C PRO A 206 -12.37 1.09 -0.62
N HIS A 207 -12.98 -0.09 -0.74
CA HIS A 207 -13.65 -0.80 0.36
C HIS A 207 -12.80 -1.91 0.99
N SER A 208 -11.65 -2.24 0.38
CA SER A 208 -10.77 -3.34 0.80
C SER A 208 -10.00 -3.10 2.10
N GLY A 209 -9.89 -1.84 2.55
CA GLY A 209 -8.94 -1.42 3.59
C GLY A 209 -7.56 -1.01 3.04
N LEU A 210 -7.22 -1.33 1.78
CA LEU A 210 -5.97 -0.88 1.15
C LEU A 210 -5.95 0.61 0.89
N ALA A 211 -7.07 1.20 0.49
CA ALA A 211 -7.16 2.64 0.33
C ALA A 211 -6.93 3.36 1.67
N ASN A 212 -7.47 2.82 2.77
CA ASN A 212 -7.20 3.31 4.13
C ASN A 212 -5.73 3.12 4.52
N ARG A 213 -5.13 1.96 4.21
CA ARG A 213 -3.70 1.67 4.40
C ARG A 213 -2.83 2.70 3.67
N LYS A 214 -3.08 2.95 2.38
CA LYS A 214 -2.36 3.93 1.56
C LYS A 214 -2.41 5.32 2.19
N ARG A 215 -3.61 5.81 2.53
CA ARG A 215 -3.82 7.10 3.19
C ARG A 215 -3.05 7.24 4.51
N ILE A 216 -3.08 6.18 5.33
CA ILE A 216 -2.34 6.16 6.61
C ILE A 216 -0.83 6.18 6.34
N LEU A 217 -0.32 5.39 5.39
CA LEU A 217 1.11 5.36 5.06
C LEU A 217 1.61 6.69 4.53
N GLU A 218 0.85 7.36 3.66
CA GLU A 218 1.17 8.71 3.18
C GLU A 218 1.26 9.71 4.35
N SER A 219 0.35 9.57 5.33
CA SER A 219 0.40 10.37 6.56
C SER A 219 1.65 10.08 7.38
N ILE A 220 1.99 8.78 7.57
CA ILE A 220 3.19 8.34 8.30
C ILE A 220 4.46 8.86 7.62
N VAL A 221 4.58 8.77 6.30
CA VAL A 221 5.72 9.29 5.54
C VAL A 221 5.84 10.81 5.70
N ALA A 222 4.73 11.54 5.65
CA ALA A 222 4.75 12.98 5.88
C ALA A 222 5.18 13.35 7.31
N ILE A 223 4.78 12.57 8.31
CA ILE A 223 5.22 12.74 9.71
C ILE A 223 6.72 12.40 9.84
N LYS A 224 7.16 11.30 9.24
CA LYS A 224 8.57 10.86 9.20
C LYS A 224 9.46 11.95 8.62
N ASN A 225 9.08 12.53 7.49
CA ASN A 225 9.81 13.65 6.88
C ASN A 225 9.84 14.89 7.79
N GLY A 226 8.78 15.11 8.58
CA GLY A 226 8.71 16.17 9.58
C GLY A 226 9.54 15.90 10.85
N LEU A 227 9.96 14.66 11.10
CA LEU A 227 10.84 14.31 12.22
C LEU A 227 12.29 14.75 11.98
N GLY A 228 12.71 14.86 10.71
CA GLY A 228 14.09 15.20 10.36
C GLY A 228 15.12 14.17 10.82
N ILE A 229 14.69 12.93 11.02
CA ILE A 229 15.56 11.80 11.36
C ILE A 229 15.86 11.07 10.05
N VAL A 230 17.04 11.35 9.49
CA VAL A 230 17.63 10.62 8.36
C VAL A 230 18.48 9.50 8.92
#